data_AF-A0A3Q3MHH8-F1
#
_entry.id   AF-A0A3Q3MHH8-F1
#
_cell.length_a   1.000
_cell.length_b   1.000
_cell.length_c   1.000
_cell.angle_alpha   90.00
_cell.angle_beta   90.00
_cell.angle_gamma   90.00
#
_symmetry.space_group_name_H-M   'P 1'
#
loop_
_entity.id
_entity.type
_entity.pdbx_description
1 polymer ?
#
loop_
_entity_poly.entity_id
_entity_poly.type
_entity_poly.pdbx_seq_one_letter_code
_entity_poly.pdbx_strand_id
1 'polypeptide(L)'
;MTSKGAKDTIVTKLGFKSSSSSSKAEAELEKVRKENAHLRKKIDELAKRHIKPPDSDKSKLLERILSLETLRERNNQQLLVKEQELETLRQQLSARGGEVVASLQGQLEQRRKEAEQREVLFQNLSQETENLKNKLATVSTRCQSLETQVANGQVPSADLALVQAQLRDALEKNQQWLAYDQQREVYVQSVVARTLELEQQLAQPKQQQTKHEAAADAPANTPAPEKEAQLKSQHDQLLMGMQKELESQKDEVTRTQQELKVQMEQTLKAQAELKAQKEQFARLQEETSVLQRRYQDKCSELSSFLMKYEEKSKEVEETKMQLQAERLSNRHAVCEERKGSSERADRMKVELENMGIKLEEERKRSAELLLQVNMLQKSLLSQNEERRRVAALEQQIQLSAKDFENEKIDRQNMQQQLHKVLKELRKAREQIANLESAKQPNARFSEPNSYNKFEFERLTINDPPGLTSPSKAANLLDESFLECPKCHTPYPTSRHRELLAHIDYCFA
;
A
#
# COMPACT_ATOMS: atom_id res chain seq x y z
N MET A 1 74.62 -13.01 13.38
CA MET A 1 74.83 -13.31 11.94
C MET A 1 73.60 -14.01 11.37
N THR A 2 73.53 -14.14 10.04
CA THR A 2 72.66 -15.08 9.28
C THR A 2 71.15 -15.13 9.56
N SER A 3 70.38 -14.35 8.80
CA SER A 3 69.30 -14.93 7.96
C SER A 3 68.96 -13.97 6.81
N LYS A 4 69.65 -14.13 5.68
CA LYS A 4 69.43 -13.38 4.44
C LYS A 4 69.20 -14.42 3.34
N GLY A 5 67.99 -15.00 3.32
CA GLY A 5 67.71 -16.24 2.58
C GLY A 5 66.23 -16.48 2.26
N ALA A 6 65.48 -15.41 1.93
CA ALA A 6 64.06 -15.49 1.60
C ALA A 6 63.63 -14.53 0.47
N LYS A 7 64.51 -14.24 -0.50
CA LYS A 7 64.17 -13.43 -1.69
C LYS A 7 64.46 -14.08 -3.04
N ASP A 8 65.33 -15.10 -3.10
CA ASP A 8 65.74 -15.70 -4.38
C ASP A 8 64.86 -16.87 -4.86
N THR A 9 63.95 -17.38 -4.02
CA THR A 9 63.11 -18.56 -4.34
C THR A 9 61.85 -18.24 -5.15
N ILE A 10 61.53 -16.96 -5.38
CA ILE A 10 60.33 -16.54 -6.14
C ILE A 10 60.66 -16.14 -7.60
N VAL A 11 61.94 -15.85 -7.90
CA VAL A 11 62.39 -15.41 -9.23
C VAL A 11 62.37 -16.54 -10.27
N THR A 12 62.47 -17.80 -9.85
CA THR A 12 62.51 -18.97 -10.77
C THR A 12 61.14 -19.44 -11.29
N LYS A 13 60.02 -18.85 -10.84
CA LYS A 13 58.66 -19.31 -11.22
C LYS A 13 57.93 -18.41 -12.23
N LEU A 14 58.57 -17.34 -12.72
CA LEU A 14 57.97 -16.35 -13.65
C LEU A 14 58.78 -16.09 -14.93
N GLY A 15 59.55 -17.08 -15.41
CA GLY A 15 59.85 -17.23 -16.84
C GLY A 15 60.70 -16.17 -17.56
N PHE A 16 61.24 -15.14 -16.90
CA PHE A 16 62.03 -14.09 -17.55
C PHE A 16 63.48 -14.52 -17.87
N LYS A 17 63.65 -15.28 -18.97
CA LYS A 17 64.92 -15.37 -19.71
C LYS A 17 64.91 -14.40 -20.89
N SER A 18 65.03 -13.10 -20.62
CA SER A 18 65.14 -12.06 -21.64
C SER A 18 66.58 -11.92 -22.14
N SER A 19 66.93 -12.60 -23.24
CA SER A 19 68.19 -12.35 -23.96
C SER A 19 68.14 -12.62 -25.48
N SER A 20 66.95 -12.77 -26.08
CA SER A 20 66.80 -12.95 -27.54
C SER A 20 65.60 -12.24 -28.18
N SER A 21 64.71 -11.63 -27.39
CA SER A 21 63.50 -10.96 -27.88
C SER A 21 63.65 -9.44 -28.08
N SER A 22 64.59 -8.77 -27.40
CA SER A 22 64.75 -7.31 -27.49
C SER A 22 65.17 -6.86 -28.89
N SER A 23 66.13 -7.54 -29.53
CA SER A 23 66.60 -7.19 -30.89
C SER A 23 65.50 -7.35 -31.95
N LYS A 24 64.60 -8.31 -31.78
CA LYS A 24 63.45 -8.51 -32.68
C LYS A 24 62.38 -7.42 -32.45
N ALA A 25 62.11 -7.07 -31.19
CA ALA A 25 61.20 -5.97 -30.85
C ALA A 25 61.76 -4.60 -31.28
N GLU A 26 63.06 -4.36 -31.17
CA GLU A 26 63.74 -3.17 -31.69
C GLU A 26 63.68 -3.11 -33.22
N ALA A 27 63.91 -4.22 -33.91
CA ALA A 27 63.81 -4.28 -35.37
C ALA A 27 62.38 -3.98 -35.86
N GLU A 28 61.34 -4.47 -35.16
CA GLU A 28 59.95 -4.12 -35.48
C GLU A 28 59.61 -2.67 -35.11
N LEU A 29 60.06 -2.15 -33.97
CA LEU A 29 59.93 -0.73 -33.63
C LEU A 29 60.59 0.17 -34.68
N GLU A 30 61.78 -0.22 -35.17
CA GLU A 30 62.51 0.54 -36.18
C GLU A 30 61.86 0.44 -37.56
N LYS A 31 61.23 -0.69 -37.88
CA LYS A 31 60.36 -0.83 -39.06
C LYS A 31 59.13 0.08 -38.93
N VAL A 32 58.44 0.08 -37.80
CA VAL A 32 57.27 0.95 -37.52
C VAL A 32 57.65 2.44 -37.52
N ARG A 33 58.85 2.82 -37.07
CA ARG A 33 59.38 4.18 -37.20
C ARG A 33 59.62 4.55 -38.66
N LYS A 34 60.22 3.67 -39.46
CA LYS A 34 60.44 3.90 -40.90
C LYS A 34 59.13 3.98 -41.68
N GLU A 35 58.15 3.15 -41.35
CA GLU A 35 56.80 3.21 -41.92
C GLU A 35 56.08 4.50 -41.50
N ASN A 36 56.16 4.92 -40.23
CA ASN A 36 55.64 6.23 -39.80
C ASN A 36 56.32 7.40 -40.50
N ALA A 37 57.64 7.35 -40.68
CA ALA A 37 58.38 8.39 -41.41
C ALA A 37 58.00 8.43 -42.90
N HIS A 38 57.74 7.28 -43.52
CA HIS A 38 57.27 7.17 -44.90
C HIS A 38 55.82 7.65 -45.05
N LEU A 39 54.94 7.30 -44.10
CA LEU A 39 53.56 7.80 -44.07
C LEU A 39 53.52 9.31 -43.84
N ARG A 40 54.35 9.86 -42.94
CA ARG A 40 54.52 11.30 -42.76
C ARG A 40 55.01 11.98 -44.05
N LYS A 41 56.03 11.44 -44.72
CA LYS A 41 56.47 11.94 -46.04
C LYS A 41 55.36 11.90 -47.09
N LYS A 42 54.56 10.83 -47.13
CA LYS A 42 53.40 10.74 -48.04
C LYS A 42 52.31 11.76 -47.70
N ILE A 43 52.05 12.03 -46.41
CA ILE A 43 51.12 13.07 -45.97
C ILE A 43 51.66 14.45 -46.36
N ASP A 44 52.95 14.71 -46.16
CA ASP A 44 53.60 15.97 -46.57
C ASP A 44 53.61 16.13 -48.10
N GLU A 45 53.80 15.06 -48.88
CA GLU A 45 53.68 15.07 -50.34
C GLU A 45 52.24 15.30 -50.81
N LEU A 46 51.24 14.73 -50.12
CA LEU A 46 49.82 14.98 -50.39
C LEU A 46 49.40 16.41 -50.01
N ALA A 47 50.01 17.00 -48.99
CA ALA A 47 49.81 18.40 -48.61
C ALA A 47 50.54 19.38 -49.54
N LYS A 48 51.71 19.00 -50.09
CA LYS A 48 52.49 19.80 -51.06
C LYS A 48 51.95 19.72 -52.48
N ARG A 49 51.32 18.60 -52.86
CA ARG A 49 50.45 18.59 -54.04
C ARG A 49 49.32 19.56 -53.77
N HIS A 50 49.18 20.60 -54.60
CA HIS A 50 48.11 21.60 -54.47
C HIS A 50 46.72 20.93 -54.48
N ILE A 51 46.23 20.59 -53.29
CA ILE A 51 44.80 20.51 -53.04
C ILE A 51 44.33 21.95 -53.28
N LYS A 52 43.55 22.16 -54.35
CA LYS A 52 42.85 23.44 -54.55
C LYS A 52 42.20 23.81 -53.22
N PRO A 53 42.29 25.08 -52.76
CA PRO A 53 41.61 25.48 -51.53
C PRO A 53 40.16 24.97 -51.61
N PRO A 54 39.64 24.34 -50.54
CA PRO A 54 38.32 23.72 -50.60
C PRO A 54 37.34 24.76 -51.12
N ASP A 55 36.60 24.36 -52.17
CA ASP A 55 35.56 25.18 -52.78
C ASP A 55 34.71 25.81 -51.66
N SER A 56 34.33 27.09 -51.76
CA SER A 56 33.98 27.85 -50.54
C SER A 56 32.86 27.19 -49.71
N ASP A 57 31.97 26.47 -50.38
CA ASP A 57 30.88 25.71 -49.79
C ASP A 57 31.31 24.40 -49.12
N LYS A 58 32.40 23.77 -49.56
CA LYS A 58 33.06 22.66 -48.86
C LYS A 58 33.70 23.14 -47.55
N SER A 59 34.29 24.34 -47.52
CA SER A 59 34.82 24.91 -46.26
C SER A 59 33.68 25.18 -45.27
N LYS A 60 32.62 25.86 -45.72
CA LYS A 60 31.40 26.11 -44.91
C LYS A 60 30.76 24.82 -44.41
N LEU A 61 30.71 23.77 -45.24
CA LEU A 61 30.17 22.47 -44.86
C LEU A 61 31.01 21.80 -43.75
N LEU A 62 32.34 21.85 -43.86
CA LEU A 62 33.24 21.31 -42.82
C LEU A 62 33.12 22.09 -41.50
N GLU A 63 33.07 23.43 -41.55
CA GLU A 63 32.78 24.27 -40.38
C GLU A 63 31.42 23.94 -39.76
N ARG A 64 30.39 23.71 -40.58
CA ARG A 64 29.07 23.31 -40.10
C ARG A 64 29.10 21.93 -39.44
N ILE A 65 29.77 20.94 -40.04
CA ILE A 65 29.95 19.61 -39.45
C ILE A 65 30.65 19.71 -38.10
N LEU A 66 31.79 20.40 -38.02
CA LEU A 66 32.52 20.61 -36.76
C LEU A 66 31.67 21.31 -35.69
N SER A 67 30.85 22.30 -36.08
CA SER A 67 29.94 22.97 -35.14
C SER A 67 28.85 22.04 -34.59
N LEU A 68 28.33 21.13 -35.43
CA LEU A 68 27.29 20.17 -35.07
C LEU A 68 27.87 19.01 -34.24
N GLU A 69 29.07 18.53 -34.57
CA GLU A 69 29.80 17.53 -33.77
C GLU A 69 30.13 18.08 -32.38
N THR A 70 30.62 19.32 -32.30
CA THR A 70 30.88 19.99 -31.02
C THR A 70 29.61 20.16 -30.19
N LEU A 71 28.48 20.50 -30.82
CA LEU A 71 27.19 20.63 -30.13
C LEU A 71 26.65 19.26 -29.67
N ARG A 72 26.75 18.23 -30.52
CA ARG A 72 26.40 16.85 -30.18
C ARG A 72 27.21 16.34 -28.99
N GLU A 73 28.50 16.60 -28.98
CA GLU A 73 29.40 16.19 -27.89
C GLU A 73 29.04 16.89 -26.57
N ARG A 74 28.78 18.20 -26.58
CA ARG A 74 28.26 18.91 -25.38
C ARG A 74 26.92 18.35 -24.91
N ASN A 75 26.00 18.07 -25.84
CA ASN A 75 24.69 17.50 -25.49
C ASN A 75 24.84 16.09 -24.87
N ASN A 76 25.72 15.24 -25.42
CA ASN A 76 26.03 13.94 -24.84
C ASN A 76 26.62 14.06 -23.43
N GLN A 77 27.56 14.99 -23.21
CA GLN A 77 28.15 15.25 -21.89
C GLN A 77 27.08 15.74 -20.87
N GLN A 78 26.16 16.61 -21.30
CA GLN A 78 25.04 17.03 -20.45
C GLN A 78 24.07 15.89 -20.14
N LEU A 79 23.77 15.02 -21.12
CA LEU A 79 22.95 13.83 -20.90
C LEU A 79 23.62 12.87 -19.91
N LEU A 80 24.92 12.61 -20.03
CA LEU A 80 25.66 11.75 -19.11
C LEU A 80 25.65 12.30 -17.66
N VAL A 81 25.78 13.61 -17.48
CA VAL A 81 25.65 14.24 -16.16
C VAL A 81 24.22 14.09 -15.62
N LYS A 82 23.20 14.26 -16.47
CA LYS A 82 21.79 14.08 -16.07
C LYS A 82 21.44 12.62 -15.76
N GLU A 83 22.05 11.66 -16.45
CA GLU A 83 21.93 10.24 -16.13
C GLU A 83 22.55 9.91 -14.75
N GLN A 84 23.73 10.48 -14.44
CA GLN A 84 24.35 10.34 -13.12
C GLN A 84 23.51 11.00 -12.01
N GLU A 85 22.98 12.20 -12.23
CA GLU A 85 22.05 12.86 -11.30
C GLU A 85 20.82 11.97 -11.02
N LEU A 86 20.16 11.46 -12.07
CA LEU A 86 19.02 10.56 -11.95
C LEU A 86 19.36 9.28 -11.17
N GLU A 87 20.55 8.72 -11.39
CA GLU A 87 20.98 7.50 -10.70
C GLU A 87 21.26 7.74 -9.22
N THR A 88 21.87 8.87 -8.85
CA THR A 88 22.03 9.24 -7.42
C THR A 88 20.67 9.47 -6.73
N LEU A 89 19.70 10.08 -7.42
CA LEU A 89 18.34 10.26 -6.89
C LEU A 89 17.60 8.93 -6.71
N ARG A 90 17.76 7.97 -7.64
CA ARG A 90 17.20 6.61 -7.48
C ARG A 90 17.80 5.89 -6.27
N GLN A 91 19.12 5.99 -6.07
CA GLN A 91 19.79 5.38 -4.93
C GLN A 91 19.33 6.00 -3.60
N GLN A 92 19.17 7.33 -3.53
CA GLN A 92 18.62 8.01 -2.35
C GLN A 92 17.17 7.63 -2.06
N LEU A 93 16.32 7.53 -3.10
CA LEU A 93 14.94 7.07 -2.98
C LEU A 93 14.87 5.60 -2.50
N SER A 94 15.76 4.75 -3.01
CA SER A 94 15.85 3.34 -2.59
C SER A 94 16.31 3.20 -1.14
N ALA A 95 17.35 3.93 -0.73
CA ALA A 95 17.86 3.92 0.64
C ALA A 95 16.81 4.43 1.64
N ARG A 96 16.22 5.62 1.37
CA ARG A 96 15.17 6.21 2.22
C ARG A 96 13.90 5.36 2.25
N GLY A 97 13.55 4.73 1.13
CA GLY A 97 12.46 3.74 1.08
C GLY A 97 12.74 2.53 1.97
N GLY A 98 13.98 2.00 1.94
CA GLY A 98 14.43 0.91 2.80
C GLY A 98 14.37 1.25 4.29
N GLU A 99 14.82 2.45 4.68
CA GLU A 99 14.73 2.95 6.06
C GLU A 99 13.29 3.06 6.56
N VAL A 100 12.39 3.62 5.74
CA VAL A 100 10.96 3.73 6.07
C VAL A 100 10.32 2.34 6.20
N VAL A 101 10.62 1.41 5.29
CA VAL A 101 10.12 0.02 5.36
C VAL A 101 10.64 -0.69 6.61
N ALA A 102 11.91 -0.57 6.94
CA ALA A 102 12.50 -1.17 8.15
C ALA A 102 11.89 -0.58 9.44
N SER A 103 11.66 0.74 9.48
CA SER A 103 10.99 1.40 10.60
C SER A 103 9.54 0.91 10.78
N LEU A 104 8.78 0.82 9.69
CA LEU A 104 7.40 0.30 9.71
C LEU A 104 7.34 -1.17 10.12
N GLN A 105 8.28 -2.00 9.64
CA GLN A 105 8.41 -3.40 10.07
C GLN A 105 8.69 -3.50 11.57
N GLY A 106 9.63 -2.70 12.09
CA GLY A 106 9.92 -2.64 13.53
C GLY A 106 8.71 -2.20 14.37
N GLN A 107 7.94 -1.22 13.90
CA GLN A 107 6.70 -0.79 14.56
C GLN A 107 5.63 -1.89 14.55
N LEU A 108 5.48 -2.64 13.46
CA LEU A 108 4.54 -3.77 13.39
C LEU A 108 4.95 -4.91 14.32
N GLU A 109 6.24 -5.26 14.39
CA GLU A 109 6.76 -6.28 15.30
C GLU A 109 6.55 -5.88 16.78
N GLN A 110 6.75 -4.60 17.10
CA GLN A 110 6.49 -4.05 18.43
C GLN A 110 4.98 -4.09 18.76
N ARG A 111 4.11 -3.69 17.83
CA ARG A 111 2.65 -3.78 18.01
C ARG A 111 2.14 -5.22 18.17
N ARG A 112 2.75 -6.19 17.48
CA ARG A 112 2.47 -7.62 17.67
C ARG A 112 2.80 -8.04 19.11
N LYS A 113 4.01 -7.74 19.60
CA LYS A 113 4.43 -8.07 20.97
C LYS A 113 3.55 -7.43 22.04
N GLU A 114 3.14 -6.17 21.83
CA GLU A 114 2.18 -5.50 22.73
C GLU A 114 0.80 -6.18 22.73
N ALA A 115 0.32 -6.66 21.58
CA ALA A 115 -0.93 -7.40 21.49
C ALA A 115 -0.84 -8.76 22.19
N GLU A 116 0.26 -9.51 21.99
CA GLU A 116 0.54 -10.77 22.68
C GLU A 116 0.59 -10.59 24.21
N GLN A 117 1.23 -9.53 24.70
CA GLN A 117 1.25 -9.20 26.14
C GLN A 117 -0.14 -8.86 26.69
N ARG A 118 -0.95 -8.09 25.95
CA ARG A 118 -2.33 -7.77 26.33
C ARG A 118 -3.22 -9.02 26.36
N GLU A 119 -3.04 -9.93 25.41
CA GLU A 119 -3.77 -11.20 25.36
C GLU A 119 -3.44 -12.09 26.57
N VAL A 120 -2.17 -12.23 26.95
CA VAL A 120 -1.77 -12.95 28.17
C VAL A 120 -2.36 -12.32 29.44
N LEU A 121 -2.36 -10.98 29.54
CA LEU A 121 -3.00 -10.28 30.66
C LEU A 121 -4.52 -10.51 30.69
N PHE A 122 -5.19 -10.50 29.53
CA PHE A 122 -6.62 -10.78 29.43
C PHE A 122 -6.96 -12.21 29.85
N GLN A 123 -6.17 -13.20 29.43
CA GLN A 123 -6.34 -14.59 29.83
C GLN A 123 -6.19 -14.77 31.35
N ASN A 124 -5.18 -14.13 31.97
CA ASN A 124 -5.00 -14.15 33.42
C ASN A 124 -6.18 -13.51 34.16
N LEU A 125 -6.64 -12.32 33.75
CA LEU A 125 -7.78 -11.64 34.35
C LEU A 125 -9.09 -12.42 34.16
N SER A 126 -9.27 -13.08 33.02
CA SER A 126 -10.40 -13.98 32.76
C SER A 126 -10.39 -15.18 33.73
N GLN A 127 -9.24 -15.81 33.92
CA GLN A 127 -9.08 -16.92 34.87
C GLN A 127 -9.30 -16.48 36.33
N GLU A 128 -8.81 -15.31 36.73
CA GLU A 128 -9.08 -14.74 38.06
C GLU A 128 -10.57 -14.43 38.24
N THR A 129 -11.23 -13.87 37.22
CA THR A 129 -12.67 -13.59 37.23
C THR A 129 -13.48 -14.88 37.40
N GLU A 130 -13.12 -15.96 36.69
CA GLU A 130 -13.79 -17.25 36.81
C GLU A 130 -13.53 -17.90 38.19
N ASN A 131 -12.32 -17.79 38.71
CA ASN A 131 -11.99 -18.22 40.08
C ASN A 131 -12.81 -17.46 41.13
N LEU A 132 -13.07 -16.16 40.92
CA LEU A 132 -13.92 -15.34 41.80
C LEU A 132 -15.40 -15.71 41.67
N LYS A 133 -15.93 -15.99 40.46
CA LYS A 133 -17.29 -16.52 40.28
C LYS A 133 -17.47 -17.84 41.02
N ASN A 134 -16.52 -18.77 40.90
CA ASN A 134 -16.58 -20.07 41.58
C ASN A 134 -16.58 -19.91 43.12
N LYS A 135 -15.77 -18.99 43.66
CA LYS A 135 -15.80 -18.64 45.09
C LYS A 135 -17.13 -18.01 45.49
N LEU A 136 -17.67 -17.10 44.69
CA LEU A 136 -18.96 -16.45 44.96
C LEU A 136 -20.12 -17.45 44.92
N ALA A 137 -20.15 -18.37 43.95
CA ALA A 137 -21.12 -19.45 43.88
C ALA A 137 -21.06 -20.34 45.14
N THR A 138 -19.85 -20.69 45.59
CA THR A 138 -19.63 -21.46 46.84
C THR A 138 -20.12 -20.72 48.09
N VAL A 139 -19.93 -19.40 48.17
CA VAL A 139 -20.45 -18.58 49.27
C VAL A 139 -21.98 -18.48 49.19
N SER A 140 -22.53 -18.29 47.99
CA SER A 140 -23.97 -18.17 47.74
C SER A 140 -24.73 -19.45 48.12
N THR A 141 -24.23 -20.63 47.74
CA THR A 141 -24.84 -21.91 48.16
C THR A 141 -24.74 -22.14 49.67
N ARG A 142 -23.66 -21.67 50.32
CA ARG A 142 -23.55 -21.69 51.79
C ARG A 142 -24.54 -20.74 52.46
N CYS A 143 -24.74 -19.53 51.94
CA CYS A 143 -25.75 -18.59 52.43
C CYS A 143 -27.16 -19.16 52.28
N GLN A 144 -27.52 -19.67 51.09
CA GLN A 144 -28.80 -20.34 50.84
C GLN A 144 -29.01 -21.56 51.77
N SER A 145 -27.96 -22.33 52.07
CA SER A 145 -28.04 -23.44 53.02
C SER A 145 -28.37 -22.97 54.44
N LEU A 146 -27.74 -21.88 54.89
CA LEU A 146 -28.01 -21.28 56.21
C LEU A 146 -29.42 -20.67 56.28
N GLU A 147 -29.84 -19.95 55.24
CA GLU A 147 -31.21 -19.42 55.10
C GLU A 147 -32.24 -20.55 55.13
N THR A 148 -31.97 -21.67 54.45
CA THR A 148 -32.86 -22.84 54.44
C THR A 148 -32.91 -23.54 55.80
N GLN A 149 -31.80 -23.59 56.55
CA GLN A 149 -31.79 -24.10 57.93
C GLN A 149 -32.66 -23.23 58.86
N VAL A 150 -32.57 -21.90 58.73
CA VAL A 150 -33.42 -20.96 59.47
C VAL A 150 -34.89 -21.08 59.06
N ALA A 151 -35.18 -21.15 57.76
CA ALA A 151 -36.55 -21.22 57.23
C ALA A 151 -37.26 -22.55 57.56
N ASN A 152 -36.53 -23.67 57.58
CA ASN A 152 -37.07 -24.99 57.96
C ASN A 152 -37.24 -25.15 59.48
N GLY A 153 -37.12 -24.08 60.27
CA GLY A 153 -37.34 -24.10 61.71
C GLY A 153 -36.34 -24.95 62.49
N GLN A 154 -35.13 -25.14 61.94
CA GLN A 154 -34.10 -25.91 62.62
C GLN A 154 -33.65 -25.11 63.85
N VAL A 155 -34.03 -25.63 65.02
CA VAL A 155 -33.99 -24.91 66.30
C VAL A 155 -32.57 -24.34 66.52
N PRO A 156 -32.41 -23.06 66.93
CA PRO A 156 -31.11 -22.57 67.38
C PRO A 156 -30.54 -23.54 68.42
N SER A 157 -29.20 -23.72 68.46
CA SER A 157 -28.54 -24.69 69.37
C SER A 157 -29.21 -24.69 70.74
N ALA A 158 -29.42 -25.86 71.36
CA ALA A 158 -30.17 -25.97 72.61
C ALA A 158 -29.68 -24.96 73.67
N ASP A 159 -28.37 -24.67 73.68
CA ASP A 159 -27.72 -23.64 74.50
C ASP A 159 -28.21 -22.22 74.17
N LEU A 160 -28.33 -21.85 72.90
CA LEU A 160 -28.83 -20.54 72.46
C LEU A 160 -30.33 -20.37 72.75
N ALA A 161 -31.12 -21.44 72.63
CA ALA A 161 -32.53 -21.44 73.04
C ALA A 161 -32.67 -21.29 74.57
N LEU A 162 -31.83 -21.97 75.35
CA LEU A 162 -31.75 -21.86 76.80
C LEU A 162 -31.34 -20.45 77.25
N VAL A 163 -30.31 -19.88 76.63
CA VAL A 163 -29.86 -18.49 76.90
C VAL A 163 -30.95 -17.48 76.57
N GLN A 164 -31.70 -17.64 75.48
CA GLN A 164 -32.87 -16.78 75.20
C GLN A 164 -33.99 -16.92 76.25
N ALA A 165 -34.23 -18.13 76.76
CA ALA A 165 -35.21 -18.35 77.82
C ALA A 165 -34.77 -17.69 79.14
N GLN A 166 -33.50 -17.88 79.54
CA GLN A 166 -32.91 -17.24 80.71
C GLN A 166 -32.92 -15.71 80.62
N LEU A 167 -32.63 -15.15 79.44
CA LEU A 167 -32.69 -13.70 79.23
C LEU A 167 -34.11 -13.15 79.37
N ARG A 168 -35.14 -13.86 78.89
CA ARG A 168 -36.55 -13.48 79.06
C ARG A 168 -36.97 -13.50 80.54
N ASP A 169 -36.65 -14.59 81.26
CA ASP A 169 -36.91 -14.72 82.69
C ASP A 169 -36.19 -13.64 83.53
N ALA A 170 -34.94 -13.31 83.20
CA ALA A 170 -34.19 -12.24 83.84
C ALA A 170 -34.81 -10.84 83.58
N LEU A 171 -35.28 -10.58 82.35
CA LEU A 171 -35.97 -9.32 82.02
C LEU A 171 -37.31 -9.19 82.74
N GLU A 172 -38.11 -10.26 82.82
CA GLU A 172 -39.38 -10.27 83.53
C GLU A 172 -39.19 -10.05 85.04
N LYS A 173 -38.21 -10.72 85.66
CA LYS A 173 -37.83 -10.50 87.06
C LYS A 173 -37.33 -9.08 87.32
N ASN A 174 -36.52 -8.51 86.44
CA ASN A 174 -36.10 -7.11 86.56
C ASN A 174 -37.29 -6.13 86.50
N GLN A 175 -38.31 -6.41 85.69
CA GLN A 175 -39.53 -5.60 85.64
C GLN A 175 -40.36 -5.71 86.94
N GLN A 176 -40.44 -6.91 87.52
CA GLN A 176 -41.08 -7.13 88.83
C GLN A 176 -40.33 -6.41 89.96
N TRP A 177 -39.00 -6.48 89.98
CA TRP A 177 -38.17 -5.75 90.94
C TRP A 177 -38.34 -4.23 90.84
N LEU A 178 -38.42 -3.68 89.62
CA LEU A 178 -38.67 -2.26 89.41
C LEU A 178 -40.02 -1.80 89.98
N ALA A 179 -41.07 -2.60 89.79
CA ALA A 179 -42.40 -2.30 90.35
C ALA A 179 -42.41 -2.37 91.89
N TYR A 180 -41.71 -3.35 92.47
CA TYR A 180 -41.54 -3.47 93.92
C TYR A 180 -40.74 -2.29 94.51
N ASP A 181 -39.67 -1.86 93.85
CA ASP A 181 -38.84 -0.73 94.27
C ASP A 181 -39.65 0.58 94.29
N GLN A 182 -40.42 0.85 93.24
CA GLN A 182 -41.37 1.98 93.18
C GLN A 182 -42.42 1.93 94.29
N GLN A 183 -42.99 0.75 94.59
CA GLN A 183 -43.95 0.59 95.68
C GLN A 183 -43.29 0.87 97.05
N ARG A 184 -42.03 0.42 97.25
CA ARG A 184 -41.26 0.70 98.47
C ARG A 184 -40.94 2.19 98.60
N GLU A 185 -40.56 2.87 97.52
CA GLU A 185 -40.32 4.32 97.52
C GLU A 185 -41.57 5.11 97.92
N VAL A 186 -42.74 4.80 97.34
CA VAL A 186 -44.01 5.44 97.70
C VAL A 186 -44.36 5.19 99.18
N TYR A 187 -44.17 3.96 99.67
CA TYR A 187 -44.36 3.66 101.09
C TYR A 187 -43.44 4.48 102.00
N VAL A 188 -42.13 4.51 101.71
CA VAL A 188 -41.15 5.29 102.49
C VAL A 188 -41.47 6.78 102.45
N GLN A 189 -41.85 7.34 101.30
CA GLN A 189 -42.30 8.73 101.19
C GLN A 189 -43.52 9.01 102.07
N SER A 190 -44.51 8.10 102.11
CA SER A 190 -45.69 8.24 102.97
C SER A 190 -45.36 8.18 104.47
N VAL A 191 -44.40 7.35 104.87
CA VAL A 191 -43.90 7.28 106.26
C VAL A 191 -43.16 8.56 106.62
N VAL A 192 -42.28 9.07 105.76
CA VAL A 192 -41.56 10.34 105.98
C VAL A 192 -42.53 11.51 106.10
N ALA A 193 -43.54 11.61 105.22
CA ALA A 193 -44.58 12.64 105.30
C ALA A 193 -45.31 12.59 106.65
N ARG A 194 -45.74 11.40 107.09
CA ARG A 194 -46.43 11.21 108.37
C ARG A 194 -45.54 11.55 109.57
N THR A 195 -44.24 11.26 109.51
CA THR A 195 -43.28 11.65 110.56
C THR A 195 -43.17 13.17 110.65
N LEU A 196 -43.06 13.87 109.52
CA LEU A 196 -43.03 15.34 109.48
C LEU A 196 -44.33 15.98 109.99
N GLU A 197 -45.49 15.40 109.68
CA GLU A 197 -46.79 15.83 110.25
C GLU A 197 -46.82 15.70 111.78
N LEU A 198 -46.30 14.59 112.32
CA LEU A 198 -46.23 14.35 113.76
C LEU A 198 -45.21 15.26 114.47
N GLU A 199 -44.05 15.50 113.86
CA GLU A 199 -43.07 16.47 114.34
C GLU A 199 -43.64 17.89 114.37
N GLN A 200 -44.41 18.28 113.34
CA GLN A 200 -45.08 19.58 113.28
C GLN A 200 -46.21 19.72 114.32
N GLN A 201 -46.90 18.62 114.67
CA GLN A 201 -47.85 18.59 115.79
C GLN A 201 -47.16 18.70 117.16
N LEU A 202 -45.97 18.12 117.31
CA LEU A 202 -45.16 18.22 118.54
C LEU A 202 -44.48 19.59 118.71
N ALA A 203 -44.22 20.30 117.62
CA ALA A 203 -43.60 21.63 117.63
C ALA A 203 -44.55 22.77 118.04
N GLN A 204 -45.85 22.53 118.21
CA GLN A 204 -46.79 23.54 118.73
C GLN A 204 -46.73 23.66 120.26
N PRO A 205 -46.56 24.87 120.83
CA PRO A 205 -46.48 25.05 122.28
C PRO A 205 -47.85 24.89 122.95
N LYS A 206 -48.03 23.84 123.76
CA LYS A 206 -49.15 23.72 124.69
C LYS A 206 -49.06 24.78 125.80
N GLN A 207 -50.06 25.66 125.87
CA GLN A 207 -50.22 26.62 126.98
C GLN A 207 -51.65 26.56 127.56
N GLN A 208 -51.82 25.75 128.61
CA GLN A 208 -52.82 25.77 129.71
C GLN A 208 -52.85 24.35 130.31
N GLN A 209 -52.11 24.11 131.40
CA GLN A 209 -52.50 24.23 132.81
C GLN A 209 -53.01 22.87 133.38
N THR A 210 -52.29 22.13 134.23
CA THR A 210 -52.13 22.30 135.71
C THR A 210 -53.43 22.70 136.43
N LYS A 211 -53.91 22.06 137.51
CA LYS A 211 -53.39 21.13 138.55
C LYS A 211 -54.59 20.37 139.18
N HIS A 212 -54.40 19.22 139.84
CA HIS A 212 -54.42 19.09 141.32
C HIS A 212 -54.32 17.65 141.84
N GLU A 213 -54.04 17.55 143.15
CA GLU A 213 -53.65 16.35 143.89
C GLU A 213 -54.78 15.79 144.79
N ALA A 214 -54.62 14.51 145.16
CA ALA A 214 -54.87 13.91 146.49
C ALA A 214 -56.29 13.65 147.07
N ALA A 215 -56.37 12.47 147.71
CA ALA A 215 -57.19 12.04 148.87
C ALA A 215 -58.74 11.92 148.71
N ALA A 216 -59.29 10.70 148.76
CA ALA A 216 -59.88 10.01 149.93
C ALA A 216 -61.41 10.28 150.04
N ASP A 217 -62.32 9.41 150.51
CA ASP A 217 -62.27 8.15 151.28
C ASP A 217 -63.43 7.21 150.81
N ALA A 218 -63.20 5.90 150.60
CA ALA A 218 -63.57 4.80 151.51
C ALA A 218 -65.01 4.21 151.28
N PRO A 219 -65.49 3.18 152.02
CA PRO A 219 -65.27 1.79 151.61
C PRO A 219 -66.50 0.85 151.71
N ALA A 220 -66.27 -0.45 151.44
CA ALA A 220 -67.05 -1.68 151.78
C ALA A 220 -67.30 -2.55 150.52
N ASN A 221 -67.11 -3.87 150.51
CA ASN A 221 -66.60 -4.80 151.54
C ASN A 221 -65.77 -5.92 150.86
N THR A 222 -64.65 -6.26 151.51
CA THR A 222 -64.18 -7.60 151.94
C THR A 222 -64.83 -8.90 151.39
N PRO A 223 -64.13 -10.07 151.45
CA PRO A 223 -62.79 -10.33 152.02
C PRO A 223 -61.87 -11.21 151.11
N ALA A 224 -60.81 -11.74 151.75
CA ALA A 224 -60.14 -13.03 151.45
C ALA A 224 -58.95 -13.01 150.46
N PRO A 225 -57.94 -13.89 150.67
CA PRO A 225 -56.55 -13.41 150.67
C PRO A 225 -55.59 -14.23 149.79
N GLU A 226 -55.47 -13.85 148.51
CA GLU A 226 -54.51 -14.49 147.57
C GLU A 226 -53.68 -13.47 146.74
N LYS A 227 -53.95 -12.16 146.90
CA LYS A 227 -53.52 -11.14 145.93
C LYS A 227 -52.03 -10.74 145.94
N GLU A 228 -51.26 -11.01 147.00
CA GLU A 228 -49.85 -10.57 147.04
C GLU A 228 -48.94 -11.41 146.13
N ALA A 229 -49.18 -12.73 146.07
CA ALA A 229 -48.57 -13.59 145.05
C ALA A 229 -49.06 -13.22 143.64
N GLN A 230 -50.33 -12.83 143.51
CA GLN A 230 -50.94 -12.45 142.23
C GLN A 230 -50.38 -11.13 141.68
N LEU A 231 -50.08 -10.14 142.54
CA LEU A 231 -49.49 -8.86 142.13
C LEU A 231 -48.01 -8.98 141.77
N LYS A 232 -47.25 -9.83 142.48
CA LYS A 232 -45.86 -10.17 142.10
C LYS A 232 -45.84 -10.93 140.78
N SER A 233 -46.67 -11.96 140.64
CA SER A 233 -46.89 -12.70 139.40
C SER A 233 -47.25 -11.79 138.22
N GLN A 234 -48.13 -10.79 138.41
CA GLN A 234 -48.46 -9.80 137.37
C GLN A 234 -47.27 -8.93 136.95
N HIS A 235 -46.43 -8.47 137.89
CA HIS A 235 -45.22 -7.70 137.56
C HIS A 235 -44.16 -8.57 136.88
N ASP A 236 -43.93 -9.79 137.38
CA ASP A 236 -42.99 -10.76 136.79
C ASP A 236 -43.43 -11.16 135.37
N GLN A 237 -44.74 -11.33 135.16
CA GLN A 237 -45.34 -11.62 133.85
C GLN A 237 -45.22 -10.43 132.88
N LEU A 238 -45.31 -9.18 133.38
CA LEU A 238 -45.08 -7.98 132.58
C LEU A 238 -43.61 -7.81 132.20
N LEU A 239 -42.68 -8.06 133.13
CA LEU A 239 -41.24 -8.04 132.88
C LEU A 239 -40.81 -9.13 131.90
N MET A 240 -41.35 -10.35 132.06
CA MET A 240 -41.17 -11.44 131.08
C MET A 240 -41.75 -11.08 129.71
N GLY A 241 -42.88 -10.36 129.65
CA GLY A 241 -43.44 -9.81 128.42
C GLY A 241 -42.49 -8.84 127.73
N MET A 242 -42.05 -7.80 128.44
CA MET A 242 -41.09 -6.80 127.95
C MET A 242 -39.76 -7.41 127.53
N GLN A 243 -39.25 -8.41 128.28
CA GLN A 243 -38.01 -9.10 127.92
C GLN A 243 -38.18 -9.96 126.66
N LYS A 244 -39.33 -10.62 126.49
CA LYS A 244 -39.64 -11.39 125.28
C LYS A 244 -39.85 -10.48 124.06
N GLU A 245 -40.48 -9.32 124.25
CA GLU A 245 -40.62 -8.29 123.20
C GLU A 245 -39.25 -7.70 122.81
N LEU A 246 -38.37 -7.41 123.78
CA LEU A 246 -37.02 -6.95 123.51
C LEU A 246 -36.18 -7.99 122.76
N GLU A 247 -36.28 -9.28 123.11
CA GLU A 247 -35.59 -10.34 122.38
C GLU A 247 -36.16 -10.51 120.96
N SER A 248 -37.49 -10.45 120.80
CA SER A 248 -38.14 -10.46 119.49
C SER A 248 -37.70 -9.27 118.61
N GLN A 249 -37.53 -8.08 119.20
CA GLN A 249 -37.04 -6.89 118.49
C GLN A 249 -35.56 -7.05 118.08
N LYS A 250 -34.70 -7.68 118.90
CA LYS A 250 -33.33 -8.02 118.48
C LYS A 250 -33.31 -9.02 117.33
N ASP A 251 -34.17 -10.04 117.38
CA ASP A 251 -34.28 -11.04 116.31
C ASP A 251 -34.83 -10.43 115.00
N GLU A 252 -35.65 -9.38 115.08
CA GLU A 252 -36.17 -8.63 113.94
C GLU A 252 -35.14 -7.63 113.37
N VAL A 253 -34.39 -6.93 114.23
CA VAL A 253 -33.26 -6.07 113.83
C VAL A 253 -32.15 -6.89 113.17
N THR A 254 -31.80 -8.06 113.71
CA THR A 254 -30.79 -8.93 113.09
C THR A 254 -31.23 -9.48 111.74
N ARG A 255 -32.50 -9.90 111.60
CA ARG A 255 -33.08 -10.31 110.31
C ARG A 255 -33.05 -9.20 109.27
N THR A 256 -33.59 -8.02 109.59
CA THR A 256 -33.61 -6.87 108.67
C THR A 256 -32.20 -6.38 108.31
N GLN A 257 -31.24 -6.44 109.24
CA GLN A 257 -29.83 -6.12 108.97
C GLN A 257 -29.14 -7.16 108.06
N GLN A 258 -29.54 -8.44 108.13
CA GLN A 258 -29.09 -9.51 107.25
C GLN A 258 -29.68 -9.33 105.83
N GLU A 259 -30.98 -9.02 105.73
CA GLU A 259 -31.69 -8.73 104.49
C GLU A 259 -31.10 -7.50 103.78
N LEU A 260 -30.81 -6.43 104.53
CA LEU A 260 -30.17 -5.23 104.00
C LEU A 260 -28.79 -5.54 103.40
N LYS A 261 -27.97 -6.39 104.05
CA LYS A 261 -26.69 -6.84 103.48
C LYS A 261 -26.87 -7.58 102.16
N VAL A 262 -27.85 -8.49 102.08
CA VAL A 262 -28.15 -9.23 100.85
C VAL A 262 -28.60 -8.27 99.74
N GLN A 263 -29.44 -7.29 100.03
CA GLN A 263 -29.83 -6.25 99.07
C GLN A 263 -28.65 -5.38 98.61
N MET A 264 -27.74 -5.01 99.52
CA MET A 264 -26.51 -4.27 99.16
C MET A 264 -25.60 -5.09 98.24
N GLU A 265 -25.43 -6.40 98.48
CA GLU A 265 -24.66 -7.26 97.58
C GLU A 265 -25.34 -7.46 96.21
N GLN A 266 -26.66 -7.59 96.18
CA GLN A 266 -27.43 -7.73 94.94
C GLN A 266 -27.37 -6.46 94.10
N THR A 267 -27.54 -5.28 94.71
CA THR A 267 -27.45 -3.98 94.02
C THR A 267 -26.04 -3.73 93.49
N LEU A 268 -24.98 -4.06 94.23
CA LEU A 268 -23.60 -3.99 93.74
C LEU A 268 -23.35 -4.92 92.54
N LYS A 269 -23.87 -6.16 92.56
CA LYS A 269 -23.78 -7.10 91.42
C LYS A 269 -24.51 -6.55 90.19
N ALA A 270 -25.75 -6.11 90.33
CA ALA A 270 -26.53 -5.51 89.25
C ALA A 270 -25.86 -4.24 88.67
N GLN A 271 -25.23 -3.43 89.52
CA GLN A 271 -24.50 -2.23 89.08
C GLN A 271 -23.22 -2.59 88.29
N ALA A 272 -22.52 -3.66 88.67
CA ALA A 272 -21.38 -4.19 87.92
C ALA A 272 -21.80 -4.79 86.56
N GLU A 273 -22.89 -5.57 86.52
CA GLU A 273 -23.46 -6.13 85.30
C GLU A 273 -23.92 -5.04 84.33
N LEU A 274 -24.62 -4.02 84.82
CA LEU A 274 -25.03 -2.85 84.02
C LEU A 274 -23.81 -2.10 83.45
N LYS A 275 -22.71 -2.01 84.20
CA LYS A 275 -21.45 -1.41 83.70
C LYS A 275 -20.85 -2.27 82.59
N ALA A 276 -20.77 -3.58 82.76
CA ALA A 276 -20.28 -4.51 81.75
C ALA A 276 -21.12 -4.47 80.45
N GLN A 277 -22.46 -4.39 80.57
CA GLN A 277 -23.35 -4.22 79.42
C GLN A 277 -23.13 -2.89 78.69
N LYS A 278 -22.93 -1.77 79.42
CA LYS A 278 -22.59 -0.47 78.82
C LYS A 278 -21.26 -0.51 78.06
N GLU A 279 -20.25 -1.19 78.60
CA GLU A 279 -18.96 -1.38 77.93
C GLU A 279 -19.08 -2.26 76.67
N GLN A 280 -19.91 -3.31 76.70
CA GLN A 280 -20.21 -4.12 75.50
C GLN A 280 -20.95 -3.31 74.43
N PHE A 281 -21.96 -2.52 74.81
CA PHE A 281 -22.70 -1.66 73.89
C PHE A 281 -21.78 -0.63 73.22
N ALA A 282 -20.88 0.01 73.98
CA ALA A 282 -19.90 0.95 73.44
C ALA A 282 -18.97 0.30 72.39
N ARG A 283 -18.49 -0.93 72.63
CA ARG A 283 -17.67 -1.68 71.66
C ARG A 283 -18.44 -2.00 70.38
N LEU A 284 -19.69 -2.46 70.50
CA LEU A 284 -20.55 -2.75 69.34
C LEU A 284 -20.90 -1.48 68.54
N GLN A 285 -21.09 -0.34 69.22
CA GLN A 285 -21.30 0.95 68.58
C GLN A 285 -20.05 1.41 67.79
N GLU A 286 -18.85 1.22 68.35
CA GLU A 286 -17.60 1.50 67.65
C GLU A 286 -17.40 0.57 66.45
N GLU A 287 -17.60 -0.74 66.61
CA GLU A 287 -17.49 -1.72 65.51
C GLU A 287 -18.48 -1.40 64.37
N THR A 288 -19.73 -1.08 64.71
CA THR A 288 -20.74 -0.64 63.73
C THR A 288 -20.28 0.62 62.99
N SER A 289 -19.70 1.59 63.69
CA SER A 289 -19.16 2.82 63.10
C SER A 289 -17.97 2.56 62.17
N VAL A 290 -17.10 1.61 62.51
CA VAL A 290 -15.97 1.17 61.67
C VAL A 290 -16.46 0.45 60.41
N LEU A 291 -17.44 -0.45 60.55
CA LEU A 291 -18.06 -1.14 59.42
C LEU A 291 -18.78 -0.17 58.48
N GLN A 292 -19.47 0.84 59.02
CA GLN A 292 -20.14 1.88 58.22
C GLN A 292 -19.15 2.73 57.42
N ARG A 293 -18.01 3.15 58.01
CA ARG A 293 -16.93 3.82 57.26
C ARG A 293 -16.39 2.93 56.15
N ARG A 294 -16.03 1.68 56.46
CA ARG A 294 -15.52 0.71 55.47
C ARG A 294 -16.50 0.46 54.32
N TYR A 295 -17.80 0.47 54.59
CA TYR A 295 -18.84 0.39 53.54
C TYR A 295 -18.81 1.63 52.66
N GLN A 296 -18.77 2.84 53.25
CA GLN A 296 -18.73 4.10 52.52
C GLN A 296 -17.44 4.28 51.70
N ASP A 297 -16.30 3.82 52.21
CA ASP A 297 -15.02 3.76 51.48
C ASP A 297 -15.18 2.88 50.22
N LYS A 298 -15.73 1.66 50.37
CA LYS A 298 -16.00 0.75 49.24
C LYS A 298 -16.99 1.32 48.23
N CYS A 299 -18.04 2.02 48.65
CA CYS A 299 -18.94 2.72 47.75
C CYS A 299 -18.22 3.81 46.94
N SER A 300 -17.26 4.50 47.56
CA SER A 300 -16.44 5.54 46.92
C SER A 300 -15.44 4.94 45.94
N GLU A 301 -14.79 3.83 46.29
CA GLU A 301 -13.95 3.03 45.37
C GLU A 301 -14.74 2.56 44.16
N LEU A 302 -15.91 1.94 44.36
CA LEU A 302 -16.78 1.47 43.27
C LEU A 302 -17.22 2.60 42.35
N SER A 303 -17.57 3.77 42.91
CA SER A 303 -17.88 4.97 42.11
C SER A 303 -16.68 5.42 41.28
N SER A 304 -15.45 5.39 41.84
CA SER A 304 -14.23 5.70 41.09
C SER A 304 -13.97 4.71 39.96
N PHE A 305 -14.20 3.41 40.17
CA PHE A 305 -14.07 2.39 39.14
C PHE A 305 -15.11 2.55 38.02
N LEU A 306 -16.37 2.87 38.36
CA LEU A 306 -17.42 3.14 37.38
C LEU A 306 -17.08 4.35 36.50
N MET A 307 -16.63 5.46 37.08
CA MET A 307 -16.22 6.65 36.32
C MET A 307 -15.06 6.34 35.37
N LYS A 308 -14.03 5.61 35.83
CA LYS A 308 -12.89 5.18 34.99
C LYS A 308 -13.32 4.23 33.86
N TYR A 309 -14.27 3.33 34.12
CA TYR A 309 -14.82 2.45 33.11
C TYR A 309 -15.61 3.23 32.05
N GLU A 310 -16.41 4.20 32.46
CA GLU A 310 -17.15 5.07 31.54
C GLU A 310 -16.22 5.95 30.68
N GLU A 311 -15.16 6.52 31.27
CA GLU A 311 -14.10 7.25 30.56
C GLU A 311 -13.41 6.36 29.53
N LYS A 312 -13.00 5.14 29.92
CA LYS A 312 -12.38 4.17 29.00
C LYS A 312 -13.34 3.70 27.90
N SER A 313 -14.63 3.59 28.19
CA SER A 313 -15.67 3.30 27.20
C SER A 313 -15.80 4.43 26.15
N LYS A 314 -15.72 5.69 26.59
CA LYS A 314 -15.71 6.86 25.69
C LYS A 314 -14.45 6.89 24.83
N GLU A 315 -13.26 6.69 25.40
CA GLU A 315 -12.00 6.57 24.64
C GLU A 315 -12.06 5.48 23.56
N VAL A 316 -12.65 4.32 23.87
CA VAL A 316 -12.80 3.22 22.91
C VAL A 316 -13.75 3.60 21.77
N GLU A 317 -14.86 4.28 22.05
CA GLU A 317 -15.79 4.70 21.00
C GLU A 317 -15.22 5.87 20.16
N GLU A 318 -14.48 6.80 20.77
CA GLU A 318 -13.76 7.87 20.07
C GLU A 318 -12.69 7.32 19.12
N THR A 319 -11.83 6.41 19.60
CA THR A 319 -10.80 5.78 18.75
C THR A 319 -11.40 4.92 17.64
N LYS A 320 -12.56 4.28 17.88
CA LYS A 320 -13.34 3.57 16.86
C LYS A 320 -13.92 4.52 15.80
N MET A 321 -14.45 5.68 16.19
CA MET A 321 -14.91 6.72 15.26
C MET A 321 -13.74 7.28 14.43
N GLN A 322 -12.60 7.55 15.05
CA GLN A 322 -11.38 8.01 14.36
C GLN A 322 -10.90 6.96 13.32
N LEU A 323 -10.81 5.69 13.71
CA LEU A 323 -10.44 4.60 12.80
C LEU A 323 -11.44 4.44 11.64
N GLN A 324 -12.73 4.64 11.88
CA GLN A 324 -13.74 4.62 10.82
C GLN A 324 -13.58 5.81 9.85
N ALA A 325 -13.33 7.01 10.37
CA ALA A 325 -13.06 8.20 9.56
C ALA A 325 -11.78 8.04 8.72
N GLU A 326 -10.70 7.53 9.31
CA GLU A 326 -9.45 7.25 8.63
C GLU A 326 -9.63 6.20 7.52
N ARG A 327 -10.36 5.12 7.78
CA ARG A 327 -10.70 4.10 6.77
C ARG A 327 -11.49 4.68 5.60
N LEU A 328 -12.42 5.61 5.85
CA LEU A 328 -13.18 6.29 4.79
C LEU A 328 -12.28 7.25 4.00
N SER A 329 -11.43 8.02 4.68
CA SER A 329 -10.47 8.94 4.03
C SER A 329 -9.46 8.18 3.16
N ASN A 330 -8.87 7.10 3.68
CA ASN A 330 -7.95 6.24 2.93
C ASN A 330 -8.61 5.61 1.69
N ARG A 331 -9.88 5.18 1.78
CA ARG A 331 -10.66 4.72 0.61
C ARG A 331 -10.85 5.82 -0.43
N HIS A 332 -11.14 7.05 0.01
CA HIS A 332 -11.28 8.20 -0.88
C HIS A 332 -9.96 8.55 -1.57
N ALA A 333 -8.85 8.60 -0.82
CA ALA A 333 -7.52 8.87 -1.36
C ALA A 333 -7.10 7.85 -2.43
N VAL A 334 -7.29 6.54 -2.17
CA VAL A 334 -7.03 5.48 -3.15
C VAL A 334 -7.95 5.57 -4.37
N CYS A 335 -9.21 6.03 -4.20
CA CYS A 335 -10.13 6.24 -5.32
C CYS A 335 -9.66 7.39 -6.23
N GLU A 336 -9.30 8.54 -5.65
CA GLU A 336 -8.79 9.69 -6.41
C GLU A 336 -7.42 9.41 -7.05
N GLU A 337 -6.52 8.67 -6.39
CA GLU A 337 -5.26 8.24 -7.00
C GLU A 337 -5.50 7.34 -8.23
N ARG A 338 -6.40 6.35 -8.10
CA ARG A 338 -6.79 5.48 -9.22
C ARG A 338 -7.40 6.27 -10.38
N LYS A 339 -8.29 7.21 -10.08
CA LYS A 339 -8.92 8.10 -11.07
C LYS A 339 -7.87 8.96 -11.79
N GLY A 340 -7.03 9.67 -11.05
CA GLY A 340 -5.94 10.46 -11.62
C GLY A 340 -4.90 9.62 -12.38
N SER A 341 -4.75 8.33 -12.03
CA SER A 341 -3.93 7.38 -12.78
C SER A 341 -4.58 6.92 -14.08
N SER A 342 -5.89 6.63 -14.07
CA SER A 342 -6.66 6.34 -15.30
C SER A 342 -6.61 7.53 -16.25
N GLU A 343 -6.89 8.74 -15.77
CA GLU A 343 -6.85 9.95 -16.59
C GLU A 343 -5.46 10.21 -17.20
N ARG A 344 -4.38 9.89 -16.47
CA ARG A 344 -3.01 9.92 -17.01
C ARG A 344 -2.79 8.85 -18.09
N ALA A 345 -3.26 7.63 -17.87
CA ALA A 345 -3.17 6.55 -18.85
C ALA A 345 -3.97 6.85 -20.12
N ASP A 346 -5.17 7.42 -19.98
CA ASP A 346 -6.04 7.77 -21.12
C ASP A 346 -5.46 8.94 -21.93
N ARG A 347 -4.84 9.94 -21.28
CA ARG A 347 -4.04 10.96 -21.99
C ARG A 347 -2.89 10.34 -22.79
N MET A 348 -2.13 9.42 -22.20
CA MET A 348 -1.03 8.73 -22.90
C MET A 348 -1.52 7.88 -24.08
N LYS A 349 -2.69 7.22 -23.98
CA LYS A 349 -3.30 6.50 -25.12
C LYS A 349 -3.59 7.45 -26.27
N VAL A 350 -4.26 8.58 -26.00
CA VAL A 350 -4.58 9.60 -27.01
C VAL A 350 -3.31 10.20 -27.63
N GLU A 351 -2.25 10.42 -26.85
CA GLU A 351 -0.95 10.84 -27.39
C GLU A 351 -0.33 9.78 -28.32
N LEU A 352 -0.36 8.49 -27.94
CA LEU A 352 0.13 7.39 -28.77
C LEU A 352 -0.66 7.23 -30.06
N GLU A 353 -1.99 7.32 -30.01
CA GLU A 353 -2.88 7.30 -31.18
C GLU A 353 -2.55 8.46 -32.15
N ASN A 354 -2.41 9.68 -31.63
CA ASN A 354 -2.02 10.85 -32.40
C ASN A 354 -0.63 10.72 -33.04
N MET A 355 0.35 10.11 -32.35
CA MET A 355 1.66 9.83 -32.93
C MET A 355 1.61 8.71 -33.98
N GLY A 356 0.73 7.71 -33.79
CA GLY A 356 0.45 6.68 -34.79
C GLY A 356 -0.10 7.27 -36.09
N ILE A 357 -1.05 8.20 -36.01
CA ILE A 357 -1.60 8.91 -37.18
C ILE A 357 -0.50 9.67 -37.92
N LYS A 358 0.32 10.47 -37.20
CA LYS A 358 1.43 11.23 -37.80
C LYS A 358 2.49 10.33 -38.45
N LEU A 359 2.82 9.20 -37.84
CA LEU A 359 3.74 8.22 -38.40
C LEU A 359 3.20 7.63 -39.72
N GLU A 360 1.89 7.38 -39.80
CA GLU A 360 1.26 6.84 -41.00
C GLU A 360 1.14 7.89 -42.12
N GLU A 361 0.96 9.18 -41.78
CA GLU A 361 1.12 10.27 -42.74
C GLU A 361 2.55 10.37 -43.30
N GLU A 362 3.57 10.32 -42.45
CA GLU A 362 4.98 10.34 -42.89
C GLU A 362 5.35 9.12 -43.74
N ARG A 363 4.78 7.94 -43.44
CA ARG A 363 4.92 6.75 -44.30
C ARG A 363 4.31 6.96 -45.69
N LYS A 364 3.12 7.57 -45.78
CA LYS A 364 2.49 7.91 -47.07
C LYS A 364 3.33 8.91 -47.86
N ARG A 365 3.77 10.02 -47.23
CA ARG A 365 4.69 11.00 -47.83
C ARG A 365 5.98 10.34 -48.33
N SER A 366 6.55 9.43 -47.53
CA SER A 366 7.76 8.66 -47.91
C SER A 366 7.53 7.74 -49.10
N ALA A 367 6.37 7.06 -49.17
CA ALA A 367 6.01 6.20 -50.30
C ALA A 367 5.75 7.00 -51.60
N GLU A 368 5.12 8.17 -51.50
CA GLU A 368 4.93 9.10 -52.62
C GLU A 368 6.27 9.63 -53.16
N LEU A 369 7.20 10.02 -52.27
CA LEU A 369 8.55 10.43 -52.65
C LEU A 369 9.34 9.27 -53.30
N LEU A 370 9.21 8.05 -52.79
CA LEU A 370 9.83 6.87 -53.40
C LEU A 370 9.31 6.63 -54.83
N LEU A 371 8.01 6.81 -55.07
CA LEU A 371 7.40 6.71 -56.40
C LEU A 371 8.00 7.75 -57.35
N GLN A 372 8.11 9.01 -56.91
CA GLN A 372 8.71 10.09 -57.70
C GLN A 372 10.17 9.82 -58.05
N VAL A 373 10.98 9.36 -57.08
CA VAL A 373 12.38 8.95 -57.31
C VAL A 373 12.46 7.81 -58.34
N ASN A 374 11.57 6.83 -58.27
CA ASN A 374 11.52 5.72 -59.23
C ASN A 374 11.17 6.20 -60.66
N MET A 375 10.23 7.15 -60.79
CA MET A 375 9.88 7.78 -62.07
C MET A 375 11.05 8.57 -62.66
N LEU A 376 11.75 9.37 -61.84
CA LEU A 376 12.94 10.11 -62.28
C LEU A 376 14.08 9.18 -62.70
N GLN A 377 14.32 8.10 -61.96
CA GLN A 377 15.32 7.08 -62.31
C GLN A 377 14.99 6.40 -63.65
N LYS A 378 13.73 6.03 -63.90
CA LYS A 378 13.27 5.49 -65.19
C LYS A 378 13.43 6.49 -66.34
N SER A 379 13.06 7.75 -66.12
CA SER A 379 13.22 8.82 -67.11
C SER A 379 14.69 9.03 -67.48
N LEU A 380 15.59 9.05 -66.49
CA LEU A 380 17.03 9.18 -66.69
C LEU A 380 17.62 8.00 -67.48
N LEU A 381 17.16 6.76 -67.22
CA LEU A 381 17.56 5.58 -68.00
C LEU A 381 17.12 5.70 -69.46
N SER A 382 15.85 6.07 -69.71
CA SER A 382 15.30 6.31 -71.05
C SER A 382 16.07 7.41 -71.80
N GLN A 383 16.34 8.55 -71.15
CA GLN A 383 17.15 9.62 -71.75
C GLN A 383 18.57 9.14 -72.09
N ASN A 384 19.18 8.29 -71.27
CA ASN A 384 20.49 7.71 -71.55
C ASN A 384 20.46 6.69 -72.70
N GLU A 385 19.34 6.00 -72.95
CA GLU A 385 19.14 5.18 -74.15
C GLU A 385 18.97 6.03 -75.40
N GLU A 386 18.16 7.10 -75.32
CA GLU A 386 17.96 8.04 -76.42
C GLU A 386 19.27 8.73 -76.82
N ARG A 387 20.06 9.23 -75.86
CA ARG A 387 21.41 9.77 -76.12
C ARG A 387 22.32 8.77 -76.83
N ARG A 388 22.25 7.48 -76.46
CA ARG A 388 23.02 6.41 -77.14
C ARG A 388 22.53 6.19 -78.58
N ARG A 389 21.22 6.24 -78.84
CA ARG A 389 20.64 6.15 -80.19
C ARG A 389 21.04 7.35 -81.06
N VAL A 390 20.96 8.57 -80.53
CA VAL A 390 21.37 9.79 -81.22
C VAL A 390 22.85 9.73 -81.59
N ALA A 391 23.74 9.39 -80.65
CA ALA A 391 25.18 9.24 -80.91
C ALA A 391 25.48 8.18 -81.99
N ALA A 392 24.72 7.08 -82.05
CA ALA A 392 24.86 6.07 -83.09
C ALA A 392 24.41 6.58 -84.47
N LEU A 393 23.32 7.34 -84.54
CA LEU A 393 22.84 7.99 -85.77
C LEU A 393 23.82 9.08 -86.24
N GLU A 394 24.39 9.87 -85.33
CA GLU A 394 25.43 10.86 -85.64
C GLU A 394 26.68 10.18 -86.26
N GLN A 395 27.12 9.06 -85.69
CA GLN A 395 28.21 8.26 -86.27
C GLN A 395 27.85 7.71 -87.66
N GLN A 396 26.62 7.21 -87.84
CA GLN A 396 26.16 6.72 -89.15
C GLN A 396 26.12 7.84 -90.21
N ILE A 397 25.66 9.04 -89.84
CA ILE A 397 25.66 10.22 -90.72
C ILE A 397 27.09 10.63 -91.07
N GLN A 398 28.02 10.63 -90.11
CA GLN A 398 29.43 10.95 -90.36
C GLN A 398 30.10 9.94 -91.30
N LEU A 399 29.83 8.64 -91.13
CA LEU A 399 30.32 7.60 -92.04
C LEU A 399 29.76 7.78 -93.45
N SER A 400 28.43 7.95 -93.58
CA SER A 400 27.79 8.17 -94.89
C SER A 400 28.29 9.44 -95.59
N ALA A 401 28.52 10.53 -94.85
CA ALA A 401 29.09 11.76 -95.40
C ALA A 401 30.54 11.57 -95.87
N LYS A 402 31.34 10.76 -95.15
CA LYS A 402 32.71 10.41 -95.55
C LYS A 402 32.72 9.54 -96.81
N ASP A 403 31.84 8.54 -96.87
CA ASP A 403 31.72 7.66 -98.04
C ASP A 403 31.25 8.44 -99.28
N PHE A 404 30.32 9.39 -99.12
CA PHE A 404 29.92 10.30 -100.19
C PHE A 404 31.07 11.19 -100.70
N GLU A 405 31.92 11.73 -99.82
CA GLU A 405 33.11 12.48 -100.25
C GLU A 405 34.15 11.57 -100.93
N ASN A 406 34.31 10.32 -100.50
CA ASN A 406 35.14 9.33 -101.19
C ASN A 406 34.60 9.06 -102.61
N GLU A 407 33.31 8.74 -102.77
CA GLU A 407 32.66 8.53 -104.07
C GLU A 407 32.78 9.74 -105.00
N LYS A 408 32.73 10.95 -104.43
CA LYS A 408 32.90 12.21 -105.16
C LYS A 408 34.35 12.39 -105.65
N ILE A 409 35.34 12.04 -104.85
CA ILE A 409 36.76 12.00 -105.26
C ILE A 409 36.95 10.96 -106.37
N ASP A 410 36.40 9.75 -106.22
CA ASP A 410 36.48 8.70 -107.23
C ASP A 410 35.78 9.10 -108.54
N ARG A 411 34.62 9.76 -108.46
CA ARG A 411 33.92 10.33 -109.62
C ARG A 411 34.76 11.40 -110.31
N GLN A 412 35.43 12.28 -109.57
CA GLN A 412 36.35 13.26 -110.14
C GLN A 412 37.57 12.59 -110.80
N ASN A 413 38.15 11.57 -110.18
CA ASN A 413 39.24 10.78 -110.73
C ASN A 413 38.82 10.10 -112.05
N MET A 414 37.64 9.48 -112.10
CA MET A 414 37.08 8.86 -113.31
C MET A 414 36.76 9.90 -114.39
N GLN A 415 36.25 11.08 -114.03
CA GLN A 415 36.05 12.19 -114.97
C GLN A 415 37.38 12.70 -115.55
N GLN A 416 38.45 12.79 -114.75
CA GLN A 416 39.79 13.15 -115.22
C GLN A 416 40.37 12.07 -116.14
N GLN A 417 40.20 10.79 -115.82
CA GLN A 417 40.59 9.68 -116.69
C GLN A 417 39.83 9.74 -118.03
N LEU A 418 38.51 9.97 -118.01
CA LEU A 418 37.70 10.15 -119.22
C LEU A 418 38.20 11.33 -120.05
N HIS A 419 38.54 12.47 -119.45
CA HIS A 419 39.12 13.61 -120.17
C HIS A 419 40.49 13.28 -120.79
N LYS A 420 41.33 12.48 -120.13
CA LYS A 420 42.59 11.99 -120.71
C LYS A 420 42.31 11.10 -121.93
N VAL A 421 41.41 10.13 -121.81
CA VAL A 421 41.01 9.25 -122.92
C VAL A 421 40.42 10.05 -124.09
N LEU A 422 39.53 11.02 -123.83
CA LEU A 422 38.97 11.90 -124.86
C LEU A 422 40.04 12.79 -125.54
N LYS A 423 41.08 13.21 -124.80
CA LYS A 423 42.21 13.97 -125.35
C LYS A 423 43.10 13.10 -126.24
N GLU A 424 43.39 11.87 -125.83
CA GLU A 424 44.12 10.92 -126.67
C GLU A 424 43.30 10.47 -127.89
N LEU A 425 41.98 10.28 -127.76
CA LEU A 425 41.08 10.04 -128.90
C LEU A 425 41.02 11.24 -129.86
N ARG A 426 41.11 12.48 -129.35
CA ARG A 426 41.20 13.68 -130.20
C ARG A 426 42.53 13.73 -130.94
N LYS A 427 43.66 13.48 -130.27
CA LYS A 427 44.97 13.33 -130.93
C LYS A 427 44.97 12.21 -131.98
N ALA A 428 44.36 11.07 -131.69
CA ALA A 428 44.22 9.97 -132.64
C ALA A 428 43.37 10.39 -133.85
N ARG A 429 42.27 11.13 -133.64
CA ARG A 429 41.50 11.77 -134.73
C ARG A 429 42.30 12.81 -135.50
N GLU A 430 43.11 13.64 -134.85
CA GLU A 430 43.99 14.60 -135.52
C GLU A 430 45.10 13.89 -136.31
N GLN A 431 45.64 12.77 -135.81
CA GLN A 431 46.56 11.91 -136.56
C GLN A 431 45.88 11.28 -137.78
N ILE A 432 44.64 10.81 -137.64
CA ILE A 432 43.82 10.33 -138.77
C ILE A 432 43.58 11.47 -139.77
N ALA A 433 43.14 12.66 -139.31
CA ALA A 433 42.90 13.81 -140.17
C ALA A 433 44.18 14.32 -140.87
N ASN A 434 45.35 14.21 -140.22
CA ASN A 434 46.64 14.52 -140.83
C ASN A 434 47.03 13.47 -141.89
N LEU A 435 46.74 12.19 -141.65
CA LEU A 435 46.90 11.11 -142.64
C LEU A 435 45.90 11.24 -143.81
N GLU A 436 44.70 11.78 -143.57
CA GLU A 436 43.71 12.10 -144.60
C GLU A 436 44.11 13.36 -145.40
N SER A 437 44.60 14.42 -144.75
CA SER A 437 45.04 15.65 -145.43
C SER A 437 46.33 15.49 -146.23
N ALA A 438 47.11 14.43 -145.96
CA ALA A 438 48.25 14.03 -146.78
C ALA A 438 47.84 13.39 -148.14
N LYS A 439 46.53 13.31 -148.44
CA LYS A 439 46.00 12.94 -149.76
C LYS A 439 44.81 13.82 -150.19
N GLN A 440 44.95 14.48 -151.34
CA GLN A 440 43.87 15.15 -152.07
C GLN A 440 44.13 14.99 -153.58
N PRO A 441 43.11 14.99 -154.46
CA PRO A 441 41.74 14.50 -154.31
C PRO A 441 41.45 13.35 -155.29
N ASN A 442 40.39 12.56 -155.06
CA ASN A 442 39.56 12.06 -156.17
C ASN A 442 38.21 11.51 -155.71
N ALA A 443 37.20 11.64 -156.58
CA ALA A 443 35.80 11.35 -156.28
C ALA A 443 35.30 10.05 -156.91
N ARG A 444 34.30 9.41 -156.29
CA ARG A 444 32.92 9.19 -156.81
C ARG A 444 32.22 8.01 -156.13
N PHE A 445 30.88 8.06 -156.16
CA PHE A 445 29.91 6.99 -155.85
C PHE A 445 29.77 6.60 -154.35
N SER A 446 28.58 6.50 -153.74
CA SER A 446 27.21 6.88 -154.15
C SER A 446 26.31 7.12 -152.92
N GLU A 447 25.26 7.94 -153.09
CA GLU A 447 24.01 7.90 -152.31
C GLU A 447 23.25 6.55 -152.52
N PRO A 448 22.21 6.16 -151.72
CA PRO A 448 21.20 7.05 -151.10
C PRO A 448 20.61 6.70 -149.70
N ASN A 449 20.10 7.77 -149.08
CA ASN A 449 18.76 7.99 -148.47
C ASN A 449 17.79 6.83 -148.09
N SER A 450 16.88 7.14 -147.14
CA SER A 450 15.55 6.57 -146.83
C SER A 450 15.43 5.87 -145.45
N TYR A 451 14.82 6.46 -144.41
CA TYR A 451 13.37 6.67 -144.09
C TYR A 451 12.66 5.50 -143.36
N ASN A 452 12.21 5.80 -142.13
CA ASN A 452 10.96 5.35 -141.45
C ASN A 452 10.63 3.86 -141.10
N LYS A 453 10.40 3.68 -139.78
CA LYS A 453 9.13 3.21 -139.13
C LYS A 453 8.82 1.69 -139.00
N PHE A 454 8.02 1.41 -137.95
CA PHE A 454 7.42 0.15 -137.45
C PHE A 454 8.39 -0.75 -136.65
N GLU A 455 8.16 -1.06 -135.37
CA GLU A 455 7.01 -1.70 -134.67
C GLU A 455 6.95 -3.24 -134.81
N PHE A 456 7.39 -3.87 -133.72
CA PHE A 456 6.75 -5.00 -133.01
C PHE A 456 6.64 -6.41 -133.64
N GLU A 457 6.36 -7.34 -132.72
CA GLU A 457 6.00 -8.76 -132.88
C GLU A 457 7.18 -9.71 -133.18
N ARG A 458 7.80 -10.33 -132.16
CA ARG A 458 7.35 -11.44 -131.27
C ARG A 458 7.47 -12.81 -131.96
N LEU A 459 8.13 -13.75 -131.29
CA LEU A 459 7.81 -15.18 -131.11
C LEU A 459 8.91 -15.73 -130.17
N THR A 460 8.73 -15.67 -128.85
CA THR A 460 8.13 -16.71 -127.98
C THR A 460 8.94 -18.00 -127.87
N ILE A 461 9.20 -18.42 -126.62
CA ILE A 461 8.81 -19.75 -126.12
C ILE A 461 8.74 -19.66 -124.57
N ASN A 462 7.51 -19.84 -124.05
CA ASN A 462 7.08 -20.33 -122.73
C ASN A 462 7.73 -19.70 -121.47
N ASP A 463 7.05 -18.93 -120.60
CA ASP A 463 5.61 -18.77 -120.26
C ASP A 463 4.97 -19.99 -119.51
N PRO A 464 3.98 -19.79 -118.59
CA PRO A 464 4.03 -20.38 -117.24
C PRO A 464 2.84 -21.33 -116.94
N PRO A 465 1.76 -21.09 -116.13
CA PRO A 465 1.35 -19.99 -115.23
C PRO A 465 1.85 -20.25 -113.77
N GLY A 466 1.26 -19.86 -112.63
CA GLY A 466 -0.02 -19.23 -112.27
C GLY A 466 -0.11 -19.00 -110.74
N LEU A 467 -0.60 -17.83 -110.30
CA LEU A 467 -1.96 -17.65 -109.78
C LEU A 467 -2.28 -18.40 -108.48
N THR A 468 -2.16 -17.72 -107.34
CA THR A 468 -3.33 -17.31 -106.51
C THR A 468 -2.87 -16.57 -105.25
N SER A 469 -3.38 -15.36 -105.01
CA SER A 469 -3.69 -14.97 -103.63
C SER A 469 -4.92 -15.79 -103.21
N PRO A 470 -4.95 -16.33 -101.98
CA PRO A 470 -5.66 -15.57 -100.95
C PRO A 470 -5.13 -15.74 -99.51
N SER A 471 -5.64 -14.85 -98.65
CA SER A 471 -5.86 -15.08 -97.21
C SER A 471 -4.66 -15.25 -96.26
N LYS A 472 -4.55 -14.26 -95.36
CA LYS A 472 -4.29 -14.45 -93.92
C LYS A 472 -3.09 -15.35 -93.56
N ALA A 473 -1.88 -14.87 -93.81
CA ALA A 473 -0.80 -15.16 -92.87
C ALA A 473 -1.18 -14.48 -91.54
N ALA A 474 -1.52 -15.28 -90.53
CA ALA A 474 -1.97 -14.79 -89.24
C ALA A 474 -0.86 -14.04 -88.50
N ASN A 475 -1.26 -13.19 -87.55
CA ASN A 475 -0.35 -12.46 -86.67
C ASN A 475 0.64 -13.44 -86.00
N LEU A 476 1.95 -13.19 -86.16
CA LEU A 476 2.99 -13.79 -85.30
C LEU A 476 3.04 -13.07 -83.96
N LEU A 477 1.90 -13.05 -83.27
CA LEU A 477 1.77 -12.61 -81.89
C LEU A 477 0.98 -13.64 -81.11
N ASP A 478 1.64 -14.14 -80.06
CA ASP A 478 1.06 -14.73 -78.87
C ASP A 478 0.44 -16.14 -79.00
N GLU A 479 1.28 -17.16 -78.75
CA GLU A 479 0.84 -18.44 -78.18
C GLU A 479 0.51 -18.29 -76.67
N SER A 480 -0.15 -17.19 -76.30
CA SER A 480 -0.71 -17.03 -74.97
C SER A 480 -2.10 -17.65 -74.90
N PHE A 481 -2.33 -18.37 -73.80
CA PHE A 481 -3.64 -18.84 -73.41
C PHE A 481 -4.14 -17.95 -72.28
N LEU A 482 -5.35 -17.43 -72.42
CA LEU A 482 -6.05 -16.70 -71.38
C LEU A 482 -6.97 -17.67 -70.66
N GLU A 483 -6.82 -17.77 -69.35
CA GLU A 483 -7.64 -18.63 -68.51
C GLU A 483 -8.83 -17.87 -67.93
N CYS A 484 -9.97 -18.56 -67.79
CA CYS A 484 -11.09 -18.04 -67.00
C CYS A 484 -10.71 -18.03 -65.50
N PRO A 485 -10.75 -16.89 -64.78
CA PRO A 485 -10.25 -16.78 -63.41
C PRO A 485 -11.10 -17.51 -62.35
N LYS A 486 -12.23 -18.15 -62.71
CA LYS A 486 -13.05 -18.97 -61.80
C LYS A 486 -12.86 -20.48 -62.01
N CYS A 487 -12.60 -20.93 -63.24
CA CYS A 487 -12.56 -22.36 -63.59
C CYS A 487 -11.26 -22.80 -64.30
N HIS A 488 -10.33 -21.88 -64.56
CA HIS A 488 -9.04 -22.11 -65.23
C HIS A 488 -9.12 -22.82 -66.59
N THR A 489 -10.27 -22.75 -67.28
CA THR A 489 -10.37 -23.28 -68.65
C THR A 489 -9.55 -22.36 -69.59
N PRO A 490 -8.57 -22.91 -70.34
CA PRO A 490 -7.69 -22.11 -71.19
C PRO A 490 -8.32 -21.82 -72.56
N TYR A 491 -8.25 -20.57 -73.01
CA TYR A 491 -8.71 -20.12 -74.31
C TYR A 491 -7.56 -19.44 -75.08
N PRO A 492 -7.36 -19.73 -76.38
CA PRO A 492 -6.39 -18.98 -77.19
C PRO A 492 -6.74 -17.49 -77.25
N THR A 493 -5.75 -16.60 -77.14
CA THR A 493 -5.97 -15.13 -77.18
C THR A 493 -6.70 -14.63 -78.45
N SER A 494 -6.55 -15.35 -79.56
CA SER A 494 -7.31 -15.12 -80.80
C SER A 494 -8.83 -15.32 -80.68
N ARG A 495 -9.31 -15.95 -79.60
CA ARG A 495 -10.71 -16.23 -79.28
C ARG A 495 -11.20 -15.54 -77.99
N HIS A 496 -10.60 -14.41 -77.59
CA HIS A 496 -10.97 -13.67 -76.38
C HIS A 496 -12.48 -13.37 -76.23
N ARG A 497 -13.25 -13.23 -77.33
CA ARG A 497 -14.72 -13.06 -77.26
C ARG A 497 -15.46 -14.30 -76.76
N GLU A 498 -14.97 -15.51 -77.06
CA GLU A 498 -15.52 -16.76 -76.54
C GLU A 498 -15.23 -16.89 -75.03
N LEU A 499 -14.04 -16.44 -74.59
CA LEU A 499 -13.69 -16.37 -73.16
C LEU A 499 -14.56 -15.36 -72.40
N LEU A 500 -14.84 -14.17 -72.95
CA LEU A 500 -15.71 -13.18 -72.30
C LEU A 500 -17.15 -13.71 -72.12
N ALA A 501 -17.73 -14.30 -73.18
CA ALA A 501 -19.04 -14.94 -73.09
C ALA A 501 -19.05 -16.13 -72.11
N HIS A 502 -17.95 -16.88 -72.02
CA HIS A 502 -17.78 -17.91 -70.99
C HIS A 502 -17.72 -17.31 -69.59
N ILE A 503 -16.99 -16.20 -69.37
CA ILE A 503 -16.88 -15.52 -68.08
C ILE A 503 -18.26 -15.02 -67.60
N ASP A 504 -19.08 -14.45 -68.49
CA ASP A 504 -20.43 -13.98 -68.15
C ASP A 504 -21.34 -15.11 -67.63
N TYR A 505 -21.26 -16.31 -68.22
CA TYR A 505 -21.97 -17.51 -67.73
C TYR A 505 -21.28 -18.19 -66.55
N CYS A 506 -19.96 -18.07 -66.44
CA CYS A 506 -19.19 -18.72 -65.39
C CYS A 506 -19.29 -17.95 -64.07
N PHE A 507 -19.38 -16.62 -64.09
CA PHE A 507 -19.51 -15.78 -62.89
C PHE A 507 -20.94 -15.49 -62.43
N ALA A 508 -21.94 -15.80 -63.26
CA ALA A 508 -23.29 -16.10 -62.78
C ALA A 508 -23.32 -17.30 -61.79
#